data_AF-A0A6A3GIA5-F1
#
_entry.id   AF-A0A6A3GIA5-F1
#
_cell.length_a   1.000
_cell.length_b   1.000
_cell.length_c   1.000
_cell.angle_alpha   90.00
_cell.angle_beta   90.00
_cell.angle_gamma   90.00
#
_symmetry.space_group_name_H-M   'P 1'
#
loop_
_entity.id
_entity.type
_entity.pdbx_description
1 polymer ?
#
loop_
_entity_poly.entity_id
_entity_poly.type
_entity_poly.pdbx_seq_one_letter_code
_entity_poly.pdbx_strand_id
1 'polypeptide(L)'
;MPSSDLSTSTRRALAAIAIVGLGASSIVSAAPSANSSAGGATFGDITSGSSKCVVGNPNAYVSTESIDWVWTERMSTYVPTFDNFIFDQLVTNNGSLNYCVRWDSTDTLSKSDASKFEDMLTRQFKAWNQWLIGYDCWPYNEIGVKIVGWAARDASLFEWTDDSLRKIYTSDKDVDGVPQCPTACYKHQDQAKSADTSACEGTPFDMSLWPTQNMDGGAGGDWGQRVNAENLLATLDQD
;
A
#
# COMPACT_ATOMS: atom_id res chain seq x y z
N MET A 1 -9.19 29.14 3.21
CA MET A 1 -10.18 28.04 3.15
C MET A 1 -10.24 27.41 4.52
N PRO A 2 -11.39 26.88 4.99
CA PRO A 2 -11.46 26.33 6.33
C PRO A 2 -10.55 25.10 6.41
N SER A 3 -9.67 25.09 7.42
CA SER A 3 -8.95 23.90 7.82
C SER A 3 -9.95 22.77 8.05
N SER A 4 -9.80 21.66 7.33
CA SER A 4 -10.53 20.44 7.63
C SER A 4 -10.09 19.96 9.01
N ASP A 5 -10.90 20.23 10.03
CA ASP A 5 -10.68 19.65 11.36
C ASP A 5 -10.90 18.15 11.26
N LEU A 6 -9.82 17.39 11.05
CA LEU A 6 -9.85 15.94 11.16
C LEU A 6 -10.40 15.58 12.53
N SER A 7 -11.32 14.60 12.58
CA SER A 7 -11.82 14.07 13.85
C SER A 7 -10.66 13.53 14.70
N THR A 8 -10.77 13.63 16.03
CA THR A 8 -9.77 13.07 16.96
C THR A 8 -9.48 11.59 16.69
N SER A 9 -10.49 10.82 16.24
CA SER A 9 -10.30 9.43 15.79
C SER A 9 -9.36 9.33 14.60
N THR A 10 -9.60 10.12 13.55
CA THR A 10 -8.79 10.14 12.32
C THR A 10 -7.36 10.60 12.59
N ARG A 11 -7.17 11.58 13.49
CA ARG A 11 -5.84 12.03 13.96
C ARG A 11 -5.05 10.88 14.60
N ARG A 12 -5.72 10.09 15.46
CA ARG A 12 -5.10 8.95 16.16
C ARG A 12 -4.80 7.76 15.24
N ALA A 13 -5.67 7.48 14.26
CA ALA A 13 -5.44 6.44 13.26
C ALA A 13 -4.17 6.68 12.45
N LEU A 14 -3.99 7.91 11.95
CA LEU A 14 -2.81 8.30 11.15
C LEU A 14 -1.50 8.17 11.94
N ALA A 15 -1.50 8.49 13.23
CA ALA A 15 -0.31 8.39 14.09
C ALA A 15 0.04 6.94 14.50
N ALA A 16 -0.94 6.04 14.59
CA ALA A 16 -0.70 4.65 14.97
C ALA A 16 0.02 3.83 13.88
N ILE A 17 -0.27 4.11 12.60
CA ILE A 17 0.29 3.39 11.45
C ILE A 17 1.82 3.57 11.35
N ALA A 18 2.38 4.65 11.92
CA ALA A 18 3.82 4.93 11.88
C ALA A 18 4.68 4.12 12.88
N ILE A 19 4.08 3.28 13.73
CA ILE A 19 4.78 2.66 14.89
C ILE A 19 4.92 1.12 14.78
N VAL A 20 4.19 0.44 13.89
CA VAL A 20 4.18 -1.03 13.83
C VAL A 20 5.38 -1.59 13.06
N GLY A 21 6.51 -1.63 13.74
CA GLY A 21 7.69 -2.39 13.32
C GLY A 21 8.49 -2.83 14.53
N LEU A 22 8.11 -3.95 15.17
CA LEU A 22 8.91 -4.85 16.03
C LEU A 22 8.00 -5.81 16.84
N GLY A 23 8.27 -7.12 16.80
CA GLY A 23 7.92 -8.07 17.86
C GLY A 23 6.72 -8.99 17.62
N ALA A 24 6.99 -10.27 17.38
CA ALA A 24 5.98 -11.33 17.44
C ALA A 24 5.77 -11.82 18.88
N SER A 25 4.52 -12.10 19.30
CA SER A 25 4.11 -13.35 19.98
C SER A 25 2.68 -13.34 20.58
N SER A 26 2.06 -14.53 20.53
CA SER A 26 0.97 -15.04 21.40
C SER A 26 -0.40 -14.34 21.43
N ILE A 27 -1.37 -15.04 20.86
CA ILE A 27 -2.83 -14.80 20.95
C ILE A 27 -3.40 -15.15 22.34
N VAL A 28 -4.33 -14.33 22.84
CA VAL A 28 -5.29 -14.68 23.91
C VAL A 28 -6.67 -14.14 23.53
N SER A 29 -7.69 -15.01 23.55
CA SER A 29 -8.99 -14.75 22.93
C SER A 29 -9.99 -14.04 23.84
N ALA A 30 -10.79 -13.14 23.25
CA ALA A 30 -12.12 -12.76 23.72
C ALA A 30 -13.02 -12.40 22.51
N ALA A 31 -14.33 -12.62 22.61
CA ALA A 31 -15.34 -12.40 21.57
C ALA A 31 -16.69 -12.06 22.24
N PRO A 32 -17.75 -11.60 21.52
CA PRO A 32 -17.91 -11.37 20.07
C PRO A 32 -18.12 -9.85 19.76
N SER A 33 -18.74 -9.32 18.69
CA SER A 33 -19.60 -9.85 17.60
C SER A 33 -19.72 -8.89 16.40
N ALA A 34 -20.25 -9.41 15.28
CA ALA A 34 -21.03 -8.69 14.25
C ALA A 34 -20.32 -7.69 13.31
N ASN A 35 -19.05 -7.92 12.99
CA ASN A 35 -18.58 -7.91 11.58
C ASN A 35 -17.17 -8.51 11.40
N SER A 36 -16.35 -8.52 12.46
CA SER A 36 -15.00 -9.09 12.46
C SER A 36 -15.00 -10.61 12.71
N SER A 37 -15.42 -11.40 11.72
CA SER A 37 -15.30 -12.87 11.77
C SER A 37 -13.89 -13.41 11.45
N ALA A 38 -12.92 -12.53 11.19
CA ALA A 38 -11.52 -12.90 10.92
C ALA A 38 -10.53 -11.84 11.47
N GLY A 39 -9.73 -12.23 12.46
CA GLY A 39 -8.37 -11.70 12.73
C GLY A 39 -8.15 -10.21 13.05
N GLY A 40 -9.17 -9.35 13.01
CA GLY A 40 -9.02 -7.90 13.20
C GLY A 40 -8.44 -7.49 14.56
N ALA A 41 -7.81 -6.32 14.60
CA ALA A 41 -7.24 -5.77 15.83
C ALA A 41 -8.30 -5.48 16.92
N THR A 42 -7.86 -5.42 18.18
CA THR A 42 -8.78 -5.25 19.32
C THR A 42 -9.32 -3.82 19.48
N PHE A 43 -8.66 -2.83 18.87
CA PHE A 43 -8.95 -1.38 18.98
C PHE A 43 -8.95 -0.79 20.40
N GLY A 44 -8.54 -1.59 21.39
CA GLY A 44 -8.45 -1.21 22.79
C GLY A 44 -9.80 -0.98 23.46
N ASP A 45 -9.89 0.06 24.30
CA ASP A 45 -11.11 0.41 25.01
C ASP A 45 -12.05 1.15 24.05
N ILE A 46 -13.07 0.44 23.56
CA ILE A 46 -14.03 0.97 22.59
C ILE A 46 -14.78 2.18 23.15
N THR A 47 -14.69 3.31 22.47
CA THR A 47 -15.34 4.59 22.83
C THR A 47 -16.52 4.93 21.94
N SER A 48 -16.63 4.30 20.76
CA SER A 48 -17.82 4.37 19.91
C SER A 48 -19.04 3.79 20.62
N GLY A 49 -20.15 4.53 20.65
CA GLY A 49 -21.44 4.00 21.10
C GLY A 49 -21.97 2.89 20.19
N SER A 50 -22.89 2.08 20.72
CA SER A 50 -23.50 0.96 19.99
C SER A 50 -24.07 1.37 18.63
N SER A 51 -23.91 0.50 17.63
CA SER A 51 -24.34 0.71 16.24
C SER A 51 -23.64 1.87 15.51
N LYS A 52 -22.45 2.29 15.95
CA LYS A 52 -21.57 3.22 15.24
C LYS A 52 -20.32 2.50 14.71
N CYS A 53 -19.59 3.18 13.82
CA CYS A 53 -18.25 2.81 13.40
C CYS A 53 -17.33 2.62 14.62
N VAL A 54 -16.57 1.52 14.67
CA VAL A 54 -15.79 1.14 15.85
C VAL A 54 -14.56 2.03 15.98
N VAL A 55 -14.49 2.79 17.07
CA VAL A 55 -13.28 3.52 17.47
C VAL A 55 -13.02 3.30 18.95
N GLY A 56 -11.75 3.26 19.34
CA GLY A 56 -11.32 2.97 20.70
C GLY A 56 -10.01 3.66 21.07
N ASN A 57 -9.72 3.66 22.37
CA ASN A 57 -8.46 4.13 22.93
C ASN A 57 -7.52 2.92 23.08
N PRO A 58 -6.29 2.93 22.51
CA PRO A 58 -5.38 1.80 22.69
C PRO A 58 -5.01 1.60 24.16
N ASN A 59 -5.10 0.33 24.58
CA ASN A 59 -4.83 -0.15 25.94
C ASN A 59 -3.68 -1.19 25.96
N ALA A 60 -3.00 -1.39 24.83
CA ALA A 60 -1.88 -2.30 24.65
C ALA A 60 -0.81 -1.65 23.74
N TYR A 61 0.46 -1.96 24.01
CA TYR A 61 1.68 -1.48 23.32
C TYR A 61 1.96 0.03 23.33
N VAL A 62 0.94 0.87 23.21
CA VAL A 62 1.05 2.34 23.17
C VAL A 62 -0.09 2.97 23.96
N SER A 63 0.16 4.12 24.61
CA SER A 63 -0.89 4.87 25.30
C SER A 63 -1.55 5.89 24.36
N THR A 64 -2.79 6.27 24.69
CA THR A 64 -3.50 7.34 23.97
C THR A 64 -2.73 8.68 24.03
N GLU A 65 -2.08 8.97 25.17
CA GLU A 65 -1.24 10.15 25.36
C GLU A 65 -0.03 10.16 24.40
N SER A 66 0.64 9.01 24.21
CA SER A 66 1.75 8.92 23.25
C SER A 66 1.30 9.14 21.80
N ILE A 67 0.12 8.65 21.41
CA ILE A 67 -0.44 8.90 20.08
C ILE A 67 -0.81 10.38 19.90
N ASP A 68 -1.49 10.98 20.88
CA ASP A 68 -1.86 12.40 20.83
C ASP A 68 -0.62 13.31 20.81
N TRP A 69 0.46 12.92 21.50
CA TRP A 69 1.76 13.59 21.43
C TRP A 69 2.41 13.47 20.06
N VAL A 70 2.47 12.27 19.46
CA VAL A 70 3.02 12.07 18.10
C VAL A 70 2.22 12.87 17.08
N TRP A 71 0.88 12.85 17.17
CA TRP A 71 0.05 13.69 16.31
C TRP A 71 0.42 15.17 16.47
N THR A 72 0.44 15.68 17.70
CA THR A 72 0.66 17.11 17.96
C THR A 72 2.04 17.57 17.51
N GLU A 73 3.11 16.91 17.96
CA GLU A 73 4.50 17.35 17.79
C GLU A 73 5.15 16.91 16.46
N ARG A 74 4.62 15.88 15.79
CA ARG A 74 5.25 15.29 14.59
C ARG A 74 4.41 15.35 13.32
N MET A 75 3.08 15.35 13.41
CA MET A 75 2.20 15.24 12.24
C MET A 75 1.36 16.49 11.98
N SER A 76 0.80 17.11 13.02
CA SER A 76 -0.18 18.20 12.90
C SER A 76 0.38 19.45 12.20
N THR A 77 1.69 19.65 12.28
CA THR A 77 2.45 20.74 11.65
C THR A 77 2.73 20.50 10.17
N TYR A 78 2.67 19.25 9.70
CA TYR A 78 2.87 18.84 8.32
C TYR A 78 1.98 17.65 7.98
N VAL A 79 0.68 17.91 7.83
CA VAL A 79 -0.24 17.01 7.12
C VAL A 79 -0.13 17.38 5.64
N PRO A 80 0.43 16.53 4.77
CA PRO A 80 0.55 16.85 3.34
C PRO A 80 -0.82 17.07 2.71
N THR A 81 -0.93 18.06 1.84
CA THR A 81 -2.11 18.24 0.98
C THR A 81 -2.03 17.31 -0.24
N PHE A 82 -1.82 16.02 0.02
CA PHE A 82 -2.00 14.99 -0.99
C PHE A 82 -3.49 14.65 -1.05
N ASP A 83 -4.07 14.72 -2.24
CA ASP A 83 -5.32 14.04 -2.56
C ASP A 83 -4.98 12.63 -3.09
N ASN A 84 -5.93 11.69 -3.03
CA ASN A 84 -5.79 10.32 -3.53
C ASN A 84 -4.76 9.45 -2.76
N PHE A 85 -4.94 9.33 -1.44
CA PHE A 85 -4.21 8.34 -0.65
C PHE A 85 -4.62 6.92 -1.01
N ILE A 86 -3.84 5.93 -0.57
CA ILE A 86 -4.15 4.50 -0.76
C ILE A 86 -5.56 4.11 -0.29
N PHE A 87 -6.11 4.79 0.73
CA PHE A 87 -7.49 4.64 1.18
C PHE A 87 -8.51 5.09 0.10
N ASP A 88 -8.28 6.23 -0.56
CA ASP A 88 -9.12 6.72 -1.66
C ASP A 88 -9.06 5.78 -2.87
N GLN A 89 -7.87 5.27 -3.20
CA GLN A 89 -7.67 4.31 -4.30
C GLN A 89 -8.43 3.01 -4.03
N LEU A 90 -8.27 2.44 -2.83
CA LEU A 90 -9.00 1.24 -2.41
C LEU A 90 -10.52 1.44 -2.43
N VAL A 91 -11.03 2.59 -1.97
CA VAL A 91 -12.46 2.91 -2.01
C VAL A 91 -12.96 3.06 -3.46
N THR A 92 -12.20 3.73 -4.31
CA THR A 92 -12.51 3.92 -5.74
C THR A 92 -12.53 2.57 -6.50
N ASN A 93 -11.68 1.64 -6.09
CA ASN A 93 -11.50 0.33 -6.72
C ASN A 93 -12.19 -0.84 -5.98
N ASN A 94 -13.08 -0.53 -5.04
CA ASN A 94 -13.84 -1.51 -4.26
C ASN A 94 -12.95 -2.59 -3.59
N GLY A 95 -11.87 -2.17 -2.92
CA GLY A 95 -10.96 -3.02 -2.17
C GLY A 95 -9.91 -3.73 -3.03
N SER A 96 -9.54 -3.16 -4.18
CA SER A 96 -8.51 -3.75 -5.06
C SER A 96 -7.48 -2.74 -5.56
N LEU A 97 -6.27 -3.22 -5.89
CA LEU A 97 -5.17 -2.44 -6.45
C LEU A 97 -4.47 -3.22 -7.57
N ASN A 98 -4.42 -2.61 -8.75
CA ASN A 98 -3.57 -3.04 -9.85
C ASN A 98 -2.17 -2.41 -9.70
N TYR A 99 -1.15 -3.26 -9.64
CA TYR A 99 0.25 -2.90 -9.57
C TYR A 99 0.94 -3.03 -10.93
N CYS A 100 1.76 -2.04 -11.30
CA CYS A 100 2.71 -2.18 -12.39
C CYS A 100 4.15 -2.05 -11.89
N VAL A 101 4.99 -3.04 -12.19
CA VAL A 101 6.35 -3.13 -11.62
C VAL A 101 7.35 -2.41 -12.52
N ARG A 102 8.11 -1.46 -11.96
CA ARG A 102 9.22 -0.76 -12.63
C ARG A 102 10.54 -1.39 -12.18
N TRP A 103 11.09 -2.29 -12.98
CA TRP A 103 12.40 -2.91 -12.75
C TRP A 103 13.52 -1.92 -13.10
N ASP A 104 13.98 -1.17 -12.10
CA ASP A 104 15.09 -0.22 -12.21
C ASP A 104 16.41 -0.89 -11.80
N SER A 105 16.79 -1.90 -12.58
CA SER A 105 18.05 -2.64 -12.44
C SER A 105 18.65 -2.97 -13.80
N THR A 106 19.95 -3.22 -13.84
CA THR A 106 20.64 -3.83 -14.99
C THR A 106 20.78 -5.34 -14.88
N ASP A 107 20.39 -5.93 -13.75
CA ASP A 107 20.46 -7.37 -13.53
C ASP A 107 19.25 -8.09 -14.12
N THR A 108 19.45 -9.34 -14.53
CA THR A 108 18.37 -10.22 -15.02
C THR A 108 17.46 -10.65 -13.88
N LEU A 109 16.15 -10.53 -14.06
CA LEU A 109 15.12 -11.05 -13.16
C LEU A 109 14.58 -12.40 -13.66
N SER A 110 14.67 -13.42 -12.82
CA SER A 110 14.17 -14.76 -13.14
C SER A 110 12.65 -14.80 -13.23
N LYS A 111 12.12 -15.64 -14.13
CA LYS A 111 10.66 -15.85 -14.25
C LYS A 111 10.08 -16.44 -12.95
N SER A 112 10.87 -17.25 -12.24
CA SER A 112 10.50 -17.82 -10.95
C SER A 112 10.30 -16.74 -9.90
N ASP A 113 11.27 -15.84 -9.74
CA ASP A 113 11.22 -14.80 -8.71
C ASP A 113 10.17 -13.74 -9.04
N ALA A 114 10.08 -13.30 -10.29
CA ALA A 114 9.03 -12.39 -10.75
C ALA A 114 7.61 -12.91 -10.46
N SER A 115 7.39 -14.22 -10.58
CA SER A 115 6.08 -14.83 -10.30
C SER A 115 5.61 -14.69 -8.84
N LYS A 116 6.54 -14.50 -7.89
CA LYS A 116 6.25 -14.33 -6.45
C LYS A 116 5.83 -12.90 -6.06
N PHE A 117 6.03 -11.90 -6.92
CA PHE A 117 5.82 -10.50 -6.54
C PHE A 117 4.35 -10.19 -6.20
N GLU A 118 3.39 -10.81 -6.89
CA GLU A 118 1.96 -10.62 -6.61
C GLU A 118 1.57 -11.21 -5.24
N ASP A 119 2.11 -12.39 -4.91
CA ASP A 119 1.90 -13.04 -3.61
C ASP A 119 2.59 -12.26 -2.47
N MET A 120 3.81 -11.74 -2.70
CA MET A 120 4.52 -10.88 -1.75
C MET A 120 3.72 -9.61 -1.44
N LEU A 121 3.25 -8.89 -2.46
CA LEU A 121 2.38 -7.72 -2.25
C LEU A 121 1.07 -8.12 -1.55
N THR A 122 0.46 -9.24 -1.93
CA THR A 122 -0.77 -9.74 -1.29
C THR A 122 -0.57 -10.01 0.21
N ARG A 123 0.58 -10.59 0.62
CA ARG A 123 0.92 -10.76 2.05
C ARG A 123 1.10 -9.42 2.76
N GLN A 124 1.84 -8.48 2.17
CA GLN A 124 2.03 -7.13 2.72
C GLN A 124 0.69 -6.40 2.95
N PHE A 125 -0.21 -6.41 1.94
CA PHE A 125 -1.53 -5.80 2.06
C PHE A 125 -2.43 -6.52 3.06
N LYS A 126 -2.35 -7.85 3.17
CA LYS A 126 -3.08 -8.60 4.19
C LYS A 126 -2.62 -8.22 5.61
N ALA A 127 -1.31 -8.16 5.84
CA ALA A 127 -0.73 -7.78 7.13
C ALA A 127 -1.10 -6.33 7.52
N TRP A 128 -1.07 -5.40 6.57
CA TRP A 128 -1.53 -4.03 6.77
C TRP A 128 -3.04 -3.95 7.05
N ASN A 129 -3.86 -4.58 6.19
CA ASN A 129 -5.31 -4.51 6.27
C ASN A 129 -5.86 -5.09 7.58
N GLN A 130 -5.21 -6.11 8.16
CA GLN A 130 -5.62 -6.73 9.42
C GLN A 130 -5.81 -5.71 10.56
N TRP A 131 -5.02 -4.63 10.58
CA TRP A 131 -5.12 -3.54 11.57
C TRP A 131 -6.29 -2.58 11.32
N LEU A 132 -6.96 -2.68 10.17
CA LEU A 132 -8.10 -1.84 9.77
C LEU A 132 -9.44 -2.59 9.83
N ILE A 133 -9.46 -3.92 9.79
CA ILE A 133 -10.71 -4.74 9.74
C ILE A 133 -11.65 -4.39 10.91
N GLY A 134 -12.72 -3.65 10.60
CA GLY A 134 -13.73 -3.20 11.56
C GLY A 134 -13.50 -1.81 12.16
N TYR A 135 -12.31 -1.22 12.03
CA TYR A 135 -12.01 0.13 12.49
C TYR A 135 -12.76 1.18 11.66
N ASP A 136 -13.38 2.16 12.30
CA ASP A 136 -14.04 3.33 11.70
C ASP A 136 -14.87 3.05 10.43
N CYS A 137 -15.63 1.94 10.42
CA CYS A 137 -16.42 1.45 9.28
C CYS A 137 -15.62 1.09 8.02
N TRP A 138 -14.34 0.75 8.15
CA TRP A 138 -13.51 0.22 7.07
C TRP A 138 -14.20 -0.98 6.38
N PRO A 139 -14.49 -0.90 5.07
CA PRO A 139 -15.40 -1.83 4.41
C PRO A 139 -14.72 -3.10 3.88
N TYR A 140 -13.39 -3.22 3.96
CA TYR A 140 -12.63 -4.27 3.29
C TYR A 140 -11.99 -5.25 4.28
N ASN A 141 -12.51 -6.48 4.32
CA ASN A 141 -11.90 -7.59 5.07
C ASN A 141 -10.65 -8.14 4.37
N GLU A 142 -10.59 -8.02 3.05
CA GLU A 142 -9.48 -8.45 2.19
C GLU A 142 -9.19 -7.36 1.16
N ILE A 143 -7.95 -7.27 0.69
CA ILE A 143 -7.54 -6.38 -0.39
C ILE A 143 -7.05 -7.24 -1.55
N GLY A 144 -7.67 -7.10 -2.71
CA GLY A 144 -7.24 -7.78 -3.93
C GLY A 144 -6.07 -7.07 -4.58
N VAL A 145 -4.93 -7.75 -4.73
CA VAL A 145 -3.76 -7.22 -5.46
C VAL A 145 -3.59 -7.98 -6.76
N LYS A 146 -3.27 -7.27 -7.85
CA LYS A 146 -2.91 -7.86 -9.14
C LYS A 146 -1.73 -7.15 -9.77
N ILE A 147 -0.73 -7.89 -10.25
CA ILE A 147 0.27 -7.32 -11.16
C ILE A 147 -0.33 -7.32 -12.57
N VAL A 148 -0.24 -6.17 -13.23
CA VAL A 148 -0.84 -5.90 -14.55
C VAL A 148 0.17 -5.56 -15.64
N GLY A 149 1.45 -5.35 -15.29
CA GLY A 149 2.51 -5.09 -16.23
C GLY A 149 3.88 -4.91 -15.58
N TRP A 150 4.92 -4.93 -16.41
CA TRP A 150 6.32 -4.73 -16.03
C TRP A 150 6.95 -3.69 -16.94
N ALA A 151 7.81 -2.82 -16.41
CA ALA A 151 8.61 -1.88 -17.18
C ALA A 151 10.10 -2.07 -16.87
N ALA A 152 10.93 -2.08 -17.92
CA ALA A 152 12.38 -2.25 -17.78
C ALA A 152 13.16 -1.50 -18.88
N ARG A 153 14.48 -1.37 -18.69
CA ARG A 153 15.38 -0.71 -19.66
C ARG A 153 15.47 -1.49 -20.97
N ASP A 154 15.40 -2.81 -20.89
CA ASP A 154 15.39 -3.76 -21.99
C ASP A 154 14.55 -4.98 -21.56
N ALA A 155 13.79 -5.58 -22.49
CA ALA A 155 12.99 -6.77 -22.21
C ALA A 155 13.86 -8.02 -22.00
N SER A 156 15.10 -8.02 -22.50
CA SER A 156 16.08 -9.10 -22.29
C SER A 156 16.58 -9.22 -20.85
N LEU A 157 16.24 -8.26 -19.97
CA LEU A 157 16.45 -8.37 -18.52
C LEU A 157 15.46 -9.32 -17.85
N PHE A 158 14.44 -9.81 -18.54
CA PHE A 158 13.48 -10.78 -18.03
C PHE A 158 13.73 -12.16 -18.65
N GLU A 159 13.73 -13.22 -17.84
CA GLU A 159 13.81 -14.61 -18.34
C GLU A 159 12.50 -15.11 -19.00
N TRP A 160 11.61 -14.19 -19.36
CA TRP A 160 10.39 -14.47 -20.12
C TRP A 160 10.16 -13.39 -21.17
N THR A 161 9.60 -13.79 -22.31
CA THR A 161 9.32 -12.93 -23.46
C THR A 161 7.86 -13.02 -23.92
N ASP A 162 7.04 -13.79 -23.20
CA ASP A 162 5.61 -13.97 -23.40
C ASP A 162 4.81 -13.16 -22.36
N ASP A 163 3.51 -12.92 -22.59
CA ASP A 163 2.66 -12.21 -21.63
C ASP A 163 2.26 -13.06 -20.40
N SER A 164 2.98 -14.16 -20.11
CA SER A 164 2.63 -15.08 -19.02
C SER A 164 2.67 -14.43 -17.64
N LEU A 165 3.56 -13.45 -17.45
CA LEU A 165 3.61 -12.58 -16.27
C LEU A 165 3.10 -11.16 -16.56
N ARG A 166 2.25 -10.97 -17.60
CA ARG A 166 1.78 -9.69 -18.19
C ARG A 166 2.80 -9.01 -19.13
N LYS A 167 2.28 -8.02 -19.88
CA LYS A 167 3.00 -7.21 -20.86
C LYS A 167 4.21 -6.51 -20.25
N ILE A 168 5.34 -6.61 -20.96
CA ILE A 168 6.57 -5.88 -20.69
C ILE A 168 6.57 -4.59 -21.52
N TYR A 169 6.87 -3.46 -20.87
CA TYR A 169 7.01 -2.13 -21.47
C TYR A 169 8.48 -1.68 -21.41
N THR A 170 8.98 -1.10 -22.51
CA THR A 170 10.35 -0.58 -22.62
C THR A 170 10.43 0.81 -23.28
N SER A 171 9.28 1.33 -23.72
CA SER A 171 9.15 2.63 -24.41
C SER A 171 9.25 3.81 -23.44
N ASP A 172 8.45 3.76 -22.39
CA ASP A 172 8.17 4.90 -21.52
C ASP A 172 9.27 5.06 -20.48
N LYS A 173 9.70 6.31 -20.30
CA LYS A 173 10.75 6.70 -19.36
C LYS A 173 10.34 7.94 -18.59
N ASP A 174 10.82 8.05 -17.36
CA ASP A 174 10.69 9.28 -16.58
C ASP A 174 11.69 10.36 -17.05
N VAL A 175 11.68 11.50 -16.35
CA VAL A 175 12.52 12.66 -16.66
C VAL A 175 14.02 12.38 -16.57
N ASP A 176 14.43 11.36 -15.81
CA ASP A 176 15.82 10.93 -15.65
C ASP A 176 16.21 9.79 -16.62
N GLY A 177 15.30 9.41 -17.53
CA GLY A 177 15.53 8.35 -18.51
C GLY A 177 15.44 6.93 -17.94
N VAL A 178 14.88 6.76 -16.75
CA VAL A 178 14.60 5.46 -16.14
C VAL A 178 13.30 4.91 -16.71
N PRO A 179 13.20 3.61 -17.08
CA PRO A 179 11.95 3.02 -17.56
C PRO A 179 10.82 3.23 -16.55
N GLN A 180 9.60 3.38 -17.04
CA GLN A 180 8.40 3.40 -16.21
C GLN A 180 7.24 2.70 -16.90
N CYS A 181 6.24 2.30 -16.12
CA CYS A 181 4.98 1.83 -16.67
C CYS A 181 4.29 2.96 -17.44
N PRO A 182 3.53 2.67 -18.52
CA PRO A 182 3.04 3.71 -19.40
C PRO A 182 2.17 4.72 -18.67
N THR A 183 2.47 6.01 -18.84
CA THR A 183 1.72 7.08 -18.15
C THR A 183 0.24 7.06 -18.52
N ALA A 184 -0.08 6.71 -19.79
CA ALA A 184 -1.45 6.52 -20.28
C ALA A 184 -2.24 5.39 -19.58
N CYS A 185 -1.57 4.52 -18.80
CA CYS A 185 -2.19 3.47 -18.00
C CYS A 185 -2.29 3.82 -16.51
N TYR A 186 -1.73 4.95 -16.05
CA TYR A 186 -1.70 5.31 -14.64
C TYR A 186 -3.00 6.03 -14.24
N LYS A 187 -3.82 5.39 -13.40
CA LYS A 187 -5.14 5.90 -13.00
C LYS A 187 -5.07 7.13 -12.08
N HIS A 188 -3.91 7.46 -11.55
CA HIS A 188 -3.72 8.57 -10.61
C HIS A 188 -2.73 9.63 -11.11
N GLN A 189 -2.57 9.72 -12.43
CA GLN A 189 -1.83 10.80 -13.06
C GLN A 189 -2.37 12.16 -12.59
N ASP A 190 -1.47 13.11 -12.33
CA ASP A 190 -1.78 14.47 -11.86
C ASP A 190 -2.69 14.49 -10.61
N GLN A 191 -2.54 13.50 -9.72
CA GLN A 191 -3.31 13.30 -8.48
C GLN A 191 -4.82 13.08 -8.70
N ALA A 192 -5.22 12.66 -9.89
CA ALA A 192 -6.61 12.34 -10.19
C ALA A 192 -7.11 11.12 -9.38
N LYS A 193 -8.36 11.18 -8.91
CA LYS A 193 -9.04 10.01 -8.32
C LYS A 193 -9.25 8.89 -9.34
N SER A 194 -9.44 9.26 -10.60
CA SER A 194 -9.40 8.36 -11.75
C SER A 194 -9.13 9.20 -13.00
N ALA A 195 -7.91 9.09 -13.54
CA ALA A 195 -7.50 9.68 -14.81
C ALA A 195 -8.18 8.98 -16.00
N ASP A 196 -8.20 9.64 -17.16
CA ASP A 196 -8.55 8.98 -18.42
C ASP A 196 -7.42 8.05 -18.85
N THR A 197 -7.74 6.76 -18.96
CA THR A 197 -6.80 5.71 -19.36
C THR A 197 -7.25 5.01 -20.66
N SER A 198 -8.09 5.67 -21.46
CA SER A 198 -8.57 5.16 -22.76
C SER A 198 -7.46 4.94 -23.79
N ALA A 199 -6.31 5.59 -23.62
CA ALA A 199 -5.09 5.40 -24.41
C ALA A 199 -4.17 4.28 -23.90
N CYS A 200 -4.53 3.58 -22.80
CA CYS A 200 -3.74 2.47 -22.26
C CYS A 200 -3.82 1.24 -23.19
N GLU A 201 -2.70 0.80 -23.73
CA GLU A 201 -2.60 -0.46 -24.50
C GLU A 201 -2.51 -1.73 -23.63
N GLY A 202 -2.96 -1.65 -22.38
CA GLY A 202 -2.85 -2.72 -21.39
C GLY A 202 -3.96 -2.60 -20.36
N THR A 203 -3.73 -3.12 -19.15
CA THR A 203 -4.65 -2.91 -18.04
C THR A 203 -4.19 -1.70 -17.21
N PRO A 204 -5.05 -0.69 -16.99
CA PRO A 204 -4.72 0.45 -16.13
C PRO A 204 -4.34 0.04 -14.70
N PHE A 205 -3.40 0.78 -14.11
CA PHE A 205 -2.82 0.50 -12.79
C PHE A 205 -3.00 1.67 -11.81
N ASP A 206 -3.00 1.33 -10.54
CA ASP A 206 -3.21 2.23 -9.40
C ASP A 206 -1.90 2.55 -8.70
N MET A 207 -1.07 1.53 -8.50
CA MET A 207 0.17 1.63 -7.74
C MET A 207 1.34 1.09 -8.54
N SER A 208 2.56 1.54 -8.23
CA SER A 208 3.76 1.04 -8.86
C SER A 208 4.80 0.59 -7.83
N LEU A 209 5.34 -0.61 -8.05
CA LEU A 209 6.43 -1.19 -7.26
C LEU A 209 7.72 -0.96 -8.04
N TRP A 210 8.69 -0.26 -7.46
CA TRP A 210 9.95 0.10 -8.11
C TRP A 210 11.14 -0.58 -7.40
N PRO A 211 11.44 -1.87 -7.65
CA PRO A 211 12.69 -2.47 -7.20
C PRO A 211 13.84 -1.76 -7.92
N THR A 212 14.73 -1.16 -7.13
CA THR A 212 15.82 -0.32 -7.60
C THR A 212 17.16 -0.90 -7.14
N GLN A 213 18.05 -1.16 -8.10
CA GLN A 213 19.38 -1.69 -7.87
C GLN A 213 20.22 -0.72 -7.04
N ASN A 214 21.00 -1.21 -6.08
CA ASN A 214 21.88 -0.43 -5.22
C ASN A 214 21.19 0.74 -4.46
N MET A 215 19.88 0.71 -4.25
CA MET A 215 19.18 1.74 -3.47
C MET A 215 19.37 1.51 -1.97
N ASP A 216 19.81 2.52 -1.23
CA ASP A 216 19.75 2.50 0.24
C ASP A 216 18.34 2.83 0.75
N GLY A 217 17.77 1.94 1.55
CA GLY A 217 16.46 2.13 2.20
C GLY A 217 15.27 1.96 1.25
N GLY A 218 14.29 2.87 1.37
CA GLY A 218 13.04 2.85 0.60
C GLY A 218 12.37 4.22 0.58
N ALA A 219 11.49 4.42 -0.41
CA ALA A 219 10.69 5.63 -0.58
C ALA A 219 9.28 5.25 -1.05
N GLY A 220 8.29 6.10 -0.85
CA GLY A 220 6.93 5.84 -1.31
C GLY A 220 6.06 7.09 -1.29
N GLY A 221 4.87 6.98 -1.89
CA GLY A 221 3.91 8.07 -2.02
C GLY A 221 2.56 7.57 -2.53
N ASP A 222 1.78 8.51 -3.05
CA ASP A 222 0.51 8.28 -3.75
C ASP A 222 0.64 7.34 -4.97
N TRP A 223 1.81 7.30 -5.60
CA TRP A 223 2.13 6.45 -6.76
C TRP A 223 2.60 5.03 -6.42
N GLY A 224 2.89 4.70 -5.15
CA GLY A 224 3.40 3.39 -4.76
C GLY A 224 4.68 3.41 -3.93
N GLN A 225 5.56 2.45 -4.18
CA GLN A 225 6.72 2.13 -3.32
C GLN A 225 7.98 1.81 -4.14
N ARG A 226 9.10 2.46 -3.79
CA ARG A 226 10.45 2.20 -4.31
C ARG A 226 11.30 1.58 -3.22
N VAL A 227 11.94 0.47 -3.54
CA VAL A 227 12.65 -0.38 -2.58
C VAL A 227 13.97 -0.87 -3.18
N ASN A 228 14.94 -1.18 -2.31
CA ASN A 228 16.13 -1.92 -2.71
C ASN A 228 15.76 -3.25 -3.39
N ALA A 229 16.25 -3.47 -4.62
CA ALA A 229 15.91 -4.66 -5.41
C ALA A 229 16.48 -5.94 -4.80
N GLU A 230 17.73 -5.89 -4.32
CA GLU A 230 18.46 -7.05 -3.80
C GLU A 230 17.80 -7.60 -2.52
N ASN A 231 17.38 -6.70 -1.62
CA ASN A 231 16.65 -7.01 -0.40
C ASN A 231 15.24 -7.52 -0.70
N LEU A 232 14.52 -6.92 -1.67
CA LEU A 232 13.22 -7.44 -2.10
C LEU A 232 13.36 -8.88 -2.60
N LEU A 233 14.30 -9.17 -3.49
CA LEU A 233 14.54 -10.54 -3.98
C LEU A 233 14.89 -11.52 -2.86
N ALA A 234 15.73 -11.11 -1.90
CA ALA A 234 16.09 -11.93 -0.73
C ALA A 234 14.93 -12.16 0.26
N THR A 235 13.84 -11.40 0.17
CA THR A 235 12.69 -11.43 1.10
C THR A 235 11.36 -11.79 0.43
N LEU A 236 11.34 -12.14 -0.86
CA LEU A 236 10.13 -12.45 -1.65
C LEU A 236 9.18 -13.49 -1.03
N ASP A 237 9.71 -14.44 -0.26
CA ASP A 237 8.97 -15.53 0.38
C ASP A 237 8.75 -15.30 1.90
N GLN A 238 9.16 -14.16 2.45
CA GLN A 238 9.02 -13.82 3.88
C GLN A 238 7.66 -13.14 4.18
N ASP A 239 7.26 -13.16 5.45
CA ASP A 239 6.02 -12.53 5.96
C ASP A 239 6.25 -11.09 6.44
#